data_AF-A0AA47NVB2-F1
#
_entry.id   AF-A0AA47NVB2-F1
#
_cell.length_a   1.000
_cell.length_b   1.000
_cell.length_c   1.000
_cell.angle_alpha   90.00
_cell.angle_beta   90.00
_cell.angle_gamma   90.00
#
_symmetry.space_group_name_H-M   'P 1'
#
loop_
_entity.id
_entity.type
_entity.pdbx_description
1 polymer ?
#
loop_
_entity_poly.entity_id
_entity_poly.type
_entity_poly.pdbx_seq_one_letter_code
_entity_poly.pdbx_strand_id
1 'polypeptide(L)'
;MAFQNRLALDMLLAEKGGVCAMFGDQCCTFIPNNTAPDGSVTKALAGLRALSNLMAEDSGVENPLEKWFEGMFGKWKAFMMSLFMSVAVFSAILITCGCCGIPCMRALIVRLINRALSAESDRAMQVFLFLSEEQGFNDWENIDVSVMS
;
A
#
# COMPACT_ATOMS: atom_id res chain seq x y z
N MET A 1 2.86 8.55 -49.13
CA MET A 1 1.50 8.07 -48.82
C MET A 1 1.14 8.18 -47.32
N ALA A 2 2.03 7.84 -46.37
CA ALA A 2 1.69 7.84 -44.94
C ALA A 2 1.44 9.23 -44.29
N PHE A 3 1.97 10.32 -44.86
CA PHE A 3 1.81 11.68 -44.32
C PHE A 3 0.37 12.20 -44.41
N GLN A 4 -0.32 11.94 -45.53
CA GLN A 4 -1.71 12.36 -45.72
C GLN A 4 -2.64 11.65 -44.73
N ASN A 5 -2.42 10.36 -44.48
CA ASN A 5 -3.22 9.59 -43.51
C ASN A 5 -3.05 10.13 -42.08
N ARG A 6 -1.84 10.59 -41.72
CA ARG A 6 -1.57 11.15 -40.41
C ARG A 6 -2.22 12.52 -40.21
N LEU A 7 -2.18 13.38 -41.23
CA LEU A 7 -2.82 14.70 -41.16
C LEU A 7 -4.34 14.58 -40.98
N ALA A 8 -4.97 13.62 -41.66
CA ALA A 8 -6.40 13.33 -41.48
C ALA A 8 -6.72 12.82 -40.07
N LEU A 9 -5.87 11.96 -39.50
CA LEU A 9 -6.03 11.46 -38.14
C LEU A 9 -5.83 12.57 -37.09
N ASP A 10 -4.83 13.44 -37.28
CA ASP A 10 -4.59 14.61 -36.42
C ASP A 10 -5.77 15.60 -36.45
N MET A 11 -6.43 15.77 -37.60
CA MET A 11 -7.62 16.62 -37.72
C MET A 11 -8.83 16.04 -36.98
N LEU A 12 -9.01 14.70 -36.98
CA LEU A 12 -10.07 14.03 -36.22
C LEU A 12 -9.81 14.03 -34.70
N LEU A 13 -8.55 14.03 -34.30
CA LEU A 13 -8.13 14.08 -32.89
C LEU A 13 -7.80 15.50 -32.41
N ALA A 14 -8.12 16.55 -33.18
CA ALA A 14 -7.78 17.92 -32.84
C ALA A 14 -8.33 18.37 -31.47
N GLU A 15 -9.52 17.88 -31.07
CA GLU A 15 -10.12 18.14 -29.76
C GLU A 15 -9.32 17.53 -28.58
N LYS A 16 -8.53 16.49 -28.85
CA LYS A 16 -7.67 15.77 -27.88
C LYS A 16 -6.20 16.17 -28.01
N GLY A 17 -5.86 17.19 -28.81
CA GLY A 17 -4.48 17.61 -29.07
C GLY A 17 -3.76 16.84 -30.18
N GLY A 18 -4.51 16.16 -31.05
CA GLY A 18 -3.99 15.34 -32.15
C GLY A 18 -3.43 14.00 -31.66
N VAL A 19 -2.85 13.24 -32.59
CA VAL A 19 -2.19 11.95 -32.32
C VAL A 19 -0.99 12.15 -31.39
N CYS A 20 -0.32 13.30 -31.49
CA CYS A 20 0.88 13.61 -30.72
C CYS A 20 0.62 13.76 -29.21
N ALA A 21 -0.54 14.28 -28.81
CA ALA A 21 -0.92 14.39 -27.40
C ALA A 21 -1.11 13.03 -26.72
N MET A 22 -1.44 11.97 -27.47
CA MET A 22 -1.58 10.61 -26.93
C MET A 22 -0.24 9.88 -26.78
N PHE A 23 0.76 10.22 -27.60
CA PHE A 23 2.08 9.58 -27.59
C PHE A 23 3.15 10.38 -26.83
N GLY A 24 2.86 11.62 -26.43
CA GLY A 24 3.77 12.49 -25.68
C GLY A 24 5.15 12.58 -26.35
N ASP A 25 6.20 12.33 -25.58
CA ASP A 25 7.60 12.43 -26.03
C ASP A 25 8.01 11.38 -27.07
N GLN A 26 7.22 10.33 -27.28
CA GLN A 26 7.44 9.30 -28.31
C GLN A 26 6.82 9.69 -29.65
N CYS A 27 6.18 10.87 -29.74
CA CYS A 27 5.58 11.36 -30.96
C CYS A 27 6.63 11.82 -31.98
N CYS A 28 6.78 11.07 -33.07
CA CYS A 28 7.71 11.40 -34.15
C CYS A 28 6.97 12.11 -35.28
N THR A 29 7.13 13.41 -35.54
CA THR A 29 6.54 14.10 -36.72
C THR A 29 7.48 14.00 -37.93
N PHE A 30 6.96 13.78 -39.14
CA PHE A 30 7.78 13.71 -40.36
C PHE A 30 7.96 15.13 -40.92
N ILE A 31 9.12 15.74 -40.69
CA ILE A 31 9.46 17.06 -41.21
C ILE A 31 10.14 16.91 -42.57
N PRO A 32 9.57 17.43 -43.68
CA PRO A 32 10.26 17.44 -44.97
C PRO A 32 11.52 18.33 -44.86
N ASN A 33 12.67 17.70 -45.05
CA ASN A 33 14.00 18.31 -44.97
C ASN A 33 14.30 19.17 -46.21
N ASN A 34 13.58 20.28 -46.40
CA ASN A 34 13.83 21.22 -47.50
C ASN A 34 13.28 22.63 -47.20
N THR A 35 14.04 23.45 -46.47
CA THR A 35 14.17 24.88 -46.79
C THR A 35 15.42 25.47 -46.09
N ALA A 36 16.43 25.78 -46.91
CA ALA A 36 17.70 26.46 -46.62
C ALA A 36 18.82 25.67 -45.88
N PRO A 37 20.10 25.91 -46.25
CA PRO A 37 21.29 25.19 -45.76
C PRO A 37 21.63 25.44 -44.28
N ASP A 38 20.83 26.24 -43.57
CA ASP A 38 21.16 26.75 -42.23
C ASP A 38 20.25 26.24 -41.10
N GLY A 39 19.59 25.09 -41.27
CA GLY A 39 19.04 24.33 -40.12
C GLY A 39 17.97 25.07 -39.29
N SER A 40 17.15 25.93 -39.92
CA SER A 40 16.11 26.70 -39.22
C SER A 40 15.12 25.81 -38.46
N VAL A 41 14.73 24.68 -39.04
CA VAL A 41 13.74 23.77 -38.45
C VAL A 41 14.33 22.93 -37.30
N THR A 42 15.59 22.50 -37.40
CA THR A 42 16.27 21.80 -36.30
C THR A 42 16.52 22.74 -35.13
N LYS A 43 16.83 24.02 -35.40
CA LYS A 43 16.95 25.05 -34.37
C LYS A 43 15.61 25.37 -33.69
N ALA A 44 14.52 25.43 -34.46
CA ALA A 44 13.17 25.60 -33.91
C ALA A 44 12.74 24.40 -33.05
N LEU A 45 13.02 23.17 -33.50
CA LEU A 45 12.70 21.95 -32.73
C LEU A 45 13.54 21.84 -31.45
N ALA A 46 14.83 22.21 -31.51
CA ALA A 46 15.68 22.29 -30.32
C ALA A 46 15.16 23.36 -29.34
N GLY A 47 14.73 24.52 -29.86
CA GLY A 47 14.11 25.57 -29.04
C GLY A 47 12.80 25.13 -28.38
N LEU A 48 11.94 24.39 -29.08
CA LEU A 48 10.70 23.85 -28.54
C LEU A 48 10.94 22.79 -27.45
N ARG A 49 11.93 21.90 -27.63
CA ARG A 49 12.33 20.92 -26.60
C ARG A 49 12.95 21.58 -25.38
N ALA A 50 13.77 22.61 -25.59
CA ALA A 50 14.32 23.39 -24.49
C ALA A 50 13.18 24.07 -23.70
N LEU A 51 12.21 24.65 -24.41
CA LEU A 51 11.07 25.30 -23.77
C LEU A 51 10.15 24.31 -23.03
N SER A 52 9.91 23.11 -23.56
CA SER A 52 9.11 22.09 -22.87
C SER A 52 9.80 21.58 -21.61
N ASN A 53 11.12 21.39 -21.64
CA ASN A 53 11.90 20.99 -20.47
C ASN A 53 11.87 22.08 -19.39
N LEU A 54 12.08 23.34 -19.78
CA LEU A 54 11.97 24.47 -18.87
C LEU A 54 10.57 24.60 -18.29
N MET A 55 9.52 24.37 -19.09
CA MET A 55 8.14 24.37 -18.60
C MET A 55 7.86 23.19 -17.67
N ALA A 56 8.47 22.01 -17.85
CA ALA A 56 8.33 20.87 -16.94
C ALA A 56 9.07 21.09 -15.60
N GLU A 57 10.22 21.75 -15.64
CA GLU A 57 10.98 22.14 -14.44
C GLU A 57 10.28 23.30 -13.69
N ASP A 58 9.73 24.28 -14.41
CA ASP A 58 9.08 25.48 -13.87
C ASP A 58 7.59 25.26 -13.53
N SER A 59 6.96 24.21 -14.06
CA SER A 59 5.62 23.75 -13.62
C SER A 59 5.65 22.98 -12.31
N GLY A 60 6.77 23.05 -11.59
CA GLY A 60 6.73 23.76 -10.31
C GLY A 60 5.42 23.60 -9.55
N VAL A 61 5.11 22.35 -9.17
CA VAL A 61 4.28 22.09 -7.99
C VAL A 61 5.15 22.43 -6.78
N GLU A 62 5.68 23.65 -6.77
CA GLU A 62 6.32 24.27 -5.64
C GLU A 62 5.16 24.58 -4.71
N ASN A 63 4.81 23.57 -3.92
CA ASN A 63 3.85 23.76 -2.85
C ASN A 63 4.35 24.99 -2.05
N PRO A 64 3.48 25.94 -1.67
CA PRO A 64 3.90 27.08 -0.84
C PRO A 64 4.64 26.64 0.44
N LEU A 65 4.40 25.40 0.88
CA LEU A 65 5.15 24.71 1.92
C LEU A 65 6.62 24.47 1.58
N GLU A 66 6.97 24.08 0.36
CA GLU A 66 8.34 23.78 -0.06
C GLU A 66 9.21 25.03 -0.10
N LYS A 67 8.67 26.16 -0.56
CA LYS A 67 9.35 27.48 -0.49
C LYS A 67 9.58 27.94 0.94
N TRP A 68 8.58 27.76 1.81
CA TRP A 68 8.74 28.05 3.24
C TRP A 68 9.78 27.13 3.89
N PHE A 69 9.79 25.84 3.52
CA PHE A 69 10.75 24.86 4.01
C PHE A 69 12.17 25.16 3.53
N GLU A 70 12.33 25.62 2.28
CA GLU A 70 13.60 26.08 1.74
C GLU A 70 14.11 27.34 2.46
N GLY A 71 13.22 28.27 2.81
CA GLY A 71 13.59 29.44 3.61
C GLY A 71 14.03 29.09 5.04
N MET A 72 13.41 28.07 5.65
CA MET A 72 13.73 27.60 7.00
C MET A 72 14.95 26.67 7.06
N PHE A 73 15.11 25.77 6.09
CA PHE A 73 16.09 24.67 6.14
C PHE A 73 17.19 24.77 5.08
N GLY A 74 17.04 25.64 4.08
CA GLY A 74 18.07 25.97 3.08
C GLY A 74 18.84 24.76 2.56
N LYS A 75 20.16 24.75 2.80
CA LYS A 75 21.09 23.69 2.37
C LYS A 75 20.86 22.32 3.02
N TRP A 76 20.12 22.26 4.13
CA TRP A 76 19.82 21.02 4.86
C TRP A 76 18.47 20.37 4.46
N LYS A 77 17.77 20.92 3.44
CA LYS A 77 16.48 20.41 2.95
C LYS A 77 16.49 18.90 2.69
N ALA A 78 17.50 18.40 1.98
CA ALA A 78 17.60 16.99 1.62
C ALA A 78 17.75 16.06 2.84
N PHE A 79 18.55 16.48 3.83
CA PHE A 79 18.71 15.75 5.09
C PHE A 79 17.40 15.74 5.90
N MET A 80 16.70 16.87 5.94
CA MET A 80 15.43 16.97 6.66
C MET A 80 14.34 16.13 6.00
N MET A 81 14.18 16.17 4.68
CA MET A 81 13.21 15.31 4.00
C MET A 81 13.46 13.83 4.28
N SER A 82 14.71 13.38 4.25
CA SER A 82 15.06 11.98 4.59
C SER A 82 14.69 11.63 6.04
N LEU A 83 14.97 12.53 6.98
CA LEU A 83 14.64 12.36 8.40
C LEU A 83 13.12 12.31 8.63
N PHE A 84 12.35 13.23 8.03
CA PHE A 84 10.89 13.24 8.12
C PHE A 84 10.27 11.97 7.56
N MET A 85 10.75 11.48 6.41
CA MET A 85 10.28 10.22 5.84
C MET A 85 10.56 9.03 6.76
N SER A 86 11.75 8.97 7.36
CA SER A 86 12.09 7.94 8.34
C SER A 86 11.17 8.00 9.56
N VAL A 87 11.02 9.17 10.19
CA VAL A 87 10.15 9.37 11.37
C VAL A 87 8.70 9.07 11.06
N ALA A 88 8.20 9.44 9.88
CA ALA A 88 6.84 9.14 9.43
C ALA A 88 6.60 7.63 9.35
N VAL A 89 7.55 6.87 8.78
CA VAL A 89 7.44 5.40 8.70
C VAL A 89 7.50 4.77 10.10
N PHE A 90 8.46 5.18 10.93
CA PHE A 90 8.58 4.67 12.30
C PHE A 90 7.33 4.94 13.13
N SER A 91 6.78 6.16 13.07
CA SER A 91 5.56 6.52 13.79
C SER A 91 4.36 5.73 13.27
N ALA A 92 4.22 5.54 11.95
CA ALA A 92 3.17 4.69 11.38
C ALA A 92 3.24 3.26 11.92
N ILE A 93 4.42 2.65 11.95
CA ILE A 93 4.63 1.30 12.49
C ILE A 93 4.25 1.25 13.97
N LEU A 94 4.69 2.23 14.77
CA LEU A 94 4.37 2.29 16.20
C LEU A 94 2.88 2.49 16.46
N ILE A 95 2.21 3.32 15.65
CA ILE A 95 0.76 3.55 15.75
C ILE A 95 0.01 2.28 15.37
N THR A 96 0.33 1.64 14.24
CA THR A 96 -0.31 0.39 13.82
C THR A 96 -0.06 -0.74 14.81
N CYS A 97 1.17 -0.88 15.31
CA CYS A 97 1.51 -1.86 16.32
C CYS A 97 0.83 -1.56 17.67
N GLY A 98 0.73 -0.30 18.07
CA GLY A 98 0.06 0.11 19.31
C GLY A 98 -1.46 -0.04 19.25
N CYS A 99 -2.09 0.44 18.18
CA CYS A 99 -3.55 0.43 18.03
C CYS A 99 -4.11 -0.97 17.76
N CYS A 100 -3.38 -1.82 17.03
CA CYS A 100 -3.81 -3.19 16.76
C CYS A 100 -3.21 -4.20 17.76
N GLY A 101 -1.98 -3.99 18.22
CA GLY A 101 -1.29 -4.96 19.09
C GLY A 101 -1.89 -5.04 20.48
N ILE A 102 -2.22 -3.91 21.12
CA ILE A 102 -2.79 -3.89 22.48
C ILE A 102 -4.15 -4.61 22.54
N PRO A 103 -5.16 -4.32 21.70
CA PRO A 103 -6.43 -5.03 21.74
C PRO A 103 -6.30 -6.49 21.29
N CYS A 104 -5.44 -6.80 20.31
CA CYS A 104 -5.22 -8.18 19.86
C CYS A 104 -4.58 -9.04 20.95
N MET A 105 -3.56 -8.52 21.66
CA MET A 105 -2.92 -9.24 22.76
C MET A 105 -3.92 -9.51 23.89
N ARG A 106 -4.75 -8.54 24.25
CA ARG A 106 -5.82 -8.75 25.25
C ARG A 106 -6.82 -9.81 24.80
N ALA A 107 -7.26 -9.77 23.54
CA ALA A 107 -8.18 -10.75 23.00
C ALA A 107 -7.60 -12.17 22.99
N LEU A 108 -6.31 -12.31 22.64
CA LEU A 108 -5.62 -13.61 22.65
C LEU A 108 -5.45 -14.15 24.07
N ILE A 109 -5.02 -13.33 25.03
CA ILE A 109 -4.86 -13.76 26.43
C ILE A 109 -6.20 -14.23 27.00
N VAL A 110 -7.28 -13.47 26.79
CA VAL A 110 -8.62 -13.85 27.27
C VAL A 110 -9.08 -15.16 26.61
N ARG A 111 -8.81 -15.36 25.32
CA ARG A 111 -9.11 -16.62 24.62
C ARG A 111 -8.32 -17.80 25.18
N LEU A 112 -7.04 -17.61 25.52
CA LEU A 112 -6.21 -18.66 26.11
C LEU A 112 -6.69 -19.03 27.52
N ILE A 113 -7.04 -18.05 28.35
CA ILE A 113 -7.60 -18.28 29.69
C ILE A 113 -8.91 -19.06 29.57
N ASN A 114 -9.82 -18.63 28.69
CA ASN A 114 -11.09 -19.34 28.50
C ASN A 114 -10.89 -20.79 28.01
N ARG A 115 -9.91 -21.03 27.14
CA ARG A 115 -9.56 -22.39 26.67
C ARG A 115 -8.99 -23.26 27.80
N ALA A 116 -8.16 -22.69 28.66
CA ALA A 116 -7.60 -23.40 29.81
C ALA A 116 -8.69 -23.75 30.83
N LEU A 117 -9.59 -22.80 31.14
CA LEU A 117 -10.72 -23.03 32.04
C LEU A 117 -11.70 -24.07 31.49
N SER A 118 -12.03 -24.03 30.20
CA SER A 118 -12.89 -25.06 29.59
C SER A 118 -12.24 -26.44 29.61
N ALA A 119 -10.92 -26.52 29.37
CA ALA A 119 -10.19 -27.80 29.43
C ALA A 119 -10.07 -28.35 30.86
N GLU A 120 -10.07 -27.49 31.87
CA GLU A 120 -10.16 -27.90 33.28
C GLU A 120 -11.57 -28.38 33.64
N SER A 121 -12.60 -27.64 33.21
CA SER A 121 -14.01 -28.02 33.40
C SER A 121 -14.34 -29.36 32.74
N ASP A 122 -13.85 -29.62 31.52
CA ASP A 122 -14.06 -30.88 30.82
C ASP A 122 -13.38 -32.04 31.54
N ARG A 123 -12.15 -31.84 32.05
CA ARG A 123 -11.45 -32.86 32.86
C ARG A 123 -12.18 -33.14 34.17
N ALA A 124 -12.66 -32.10 34.86
CA ALA A 124 -13.43 -32.27 36.08
C ALA A 124 -14.75 -33.03 35.83
N MET A 125 -15.43 -32.72 34.72
CA MET A 125 -16.64 -33.43 34.29
C MET A 125 -16.36 -34.90 33.97
N GLN A 126 -15.25 -35.20 33.27
CA GLN A 126 -14.86 -36.58 32.97
C GLN A 126 -14.54 -37.36 34.25
N VAL A 127 -13.78 -36.78 35.18
CA VAL A 127 -13.47 -37.41 36.48
C VAL A 127 -14.75 -37.67 37.27
N PHE A 128 -15.68 -36.71 37.30
CA PHE A 128 -16.97 -36.88 37.97
C PHE A 128 -17.81 -38.02 37.37
N LEU A 129 -17.85 -38.13 36.03
CA LEU A 129 -18.56 -39.23 35.36
C LEU A 129 -17.94 -40.59 35.68
N PHE A 130 -16.61 -40.71 35.66
CA PHE A 130 -15.92 -41.94 36.06
C PHE A 130 -16.22 -42.34 37.51
N LEU A 131 -16.20 -41.39 38.45
CA LEU A 131 -16.55 -41.66 39.85
C LEU A 131 -18.02 -42.05 40.01
N SER A 132 -18.93 -41.48 39.22
CA SER A 132 -20.34 -41.88 39.23
C SER A 132 -20.55 -43.31 38.71
N GLU A 133 -19.75 -43.72 37.73
CA GLU A 133 -19.80 -45.07 37.14
C GLU A 133 -19.21 -46.11 38.10
N GLU A 134 -18.08 -45.81 38.75
CA GLU A 134 -17.51 -46.67 39.81
C GLU A 134 -18.43 -46.79 41.02
N GLN A 135 -19.05 -45.69 41.47
CA GLN A 135 -20.00 -45.75 42.58
C GLN A 135 -21.21 -46.65 42.24
N GLY A 136 -21.70 -46.57 41.00
CA GLY A 136 -22.74 -47.46 40.51
C GLY A 136 -22.28 -48.92 40.52
N PHE A 137 -21.10 -49.23 39.97
CA PHE A 137 -20.53 -50.58 39.94
C PHE A 137 -20.32 -51.17 41.34
N ASN A 138 -19.75 -50.38 42.25
CA ASN A 138 -19.50 -50.79 43.63
C ASN A 138 -20.80 -51.06 44.42
N ASP A 139 -21.88 -50.34 44.12
CA ASP A 139 -23.19 -50.57 44.75
C ASP A 139 -23.82 -51.90 44.27
N TRP A 140 -23.72 -52.21 42.97
CA TRP A 140 -24.15 -53.51 42.43
C TRP A 140 -23.36 -54.68 43.01
N GLU A 141 -22.03 -54.56 43.09
CA GLU A 141 -21.17 -55.62 43.65
C GLU A 141 -21.49 -55.88 45.14
N ASN A 142 -21.78 -54.83 45.91
CA ASN A 142 -22.15 -54.96 47.32
C ASN A 142 -23.53 -55.60 47.50
N ILE A 143 -24.49 -55.32 46.62
CA ILE A 143 -25.80 -55.99 46.61
C ILE A 143 -25.66 -57.48 46.30
N ASP A 144 -24.85 -57.85 45.31
CA ASP A 144 -24.61 -59.26 44.97
C ASP A 144 -23.93 -60.03 46.12
N VAL A 145 -22.98 -59.40 46.83
CA VAL A 145 -22.37 -59.98 48.05
C VAL A 145 -23.39 -60.13 49.19
N SER A 146 -24.31 -59.18 49.33
CA SER A 146 -25.36 -59.21 50.36
C SER A 146 -26.41 -60.29 50.14
N VAL A 147 -26.73 -60.62 48.88
CA VAL A 147 -27.71 -61.65 48.52
C VAL A 147 -27.13 -63.07 48.60
N MET A 148 -25.80 -63.20 48.58
CA MET A 148 -25.10 -64.49 48.68
C MET A 148 -24.81 -64.95 50.14
N SER A 149 -25.12 -64.11 51.14
CA SER A 149 -25.03 -64.44 52.58
C SER A 149 -26.39 -64.73 53.19
#